data_AF-A0AA40A3U4-F1
#
_entry.id   AF-A0AA40A3U4-F1
#
_cell.length_a   1.000
_cell.length_b   1.000
_cell.length_c   1.000
_cell.angle_alpha   90.00
_cell.angle_beta   90.00
_cell.angle_gamma   90.00
#
_symmetry.space_group_name_H-M   'P 1'
#
loop_
_entity.id
_entity.type
_entity.pdbx_description
1 polymer ?
#
loop_
_entity_poly.entity_id
_entity_poly.type
_entity_poly.pdbx_seq_one_letter_code
_entity_poly.pdbx_strand_id
1 'polypeptide(L)' 'DFMREAAQVCQNRRVFYTDNGYFGIGPKILQEGDMVFILPLPVPFVLRSQGNHYILAGECYVDGVMKGEMMQV' A
#
# COMPACT_ATOMS: atom_id res chain seq x y z
N ASP A 1 11.27 3.85 -22.51
CA ASP A 1 10.96 2.44 -22.82
C ASP A 1 10.16 1.93 -21.64
N PHE A 2 8.90 1.59 -21.89
CA PHE A 2 7.92 1.26 -20.86
C PHE A 2 8.45 0.24 -19.85
N MET A 3 9.15 -0.79 -20.30
CA MET A 3 9.64 -1.85 -19.40
C MET A 3 10.70 -1.35 -18.43
N ARG A 4 11.55 -0.41 -18.86
CA ARG A 4 12.57 0.21 -18.00
C ARG A 4 11.95 1.11 -16.94
N GLU A 5 10.97 1.91 -17.34
CA GLU A 5 10.26 2.83 -16.44
C GLU A 5 9.41 2.04 -15.44
N ALA A 6 8.67 1.03 -15.90
CA ALA A 6 7.89 0.14 -15.04
C ALA A 6 8.80 -0.61 -14.03
N ALA A 7 9.95 -1.11 -14.47
CA ALA A 7 10.91 -1.77 -13.58
C ALA A 7 11.47 -0.82 -12.51
N GLN A 8 11.71 0.45 -12.86
CA GLN A 8 12.16 1.46 -11.90
C GLN A 8 11.09 1.83 -10.88
N VAL A 9 9.84 2.06 -11.32
CA VAL A 9 8.73 2.43 -10.42
C VAL A 9 8.32 1.27 -9.51
N CYS A 10 8.37 0.03 -10.02
CA CYS A 10 8.12 -1.17 -9.22
C CYS A 10 9.33 -1.60 -8.38
N GLN A 11 10.48 -0.94 -8.51
CA GLN A 11 11.65 -1.23 -7.69
C GLN A 11 11.34 -0.93 -6.22
N ASN A 12 11.87 -1.76 -5.31
CA ASN A 12 11.61 -1.63 -3.86
C ASN A 12 10.14 -1.77 -3.47
N ARG A 13 9.37 -2.56 -4.24
CA ARG A 13 8.02 -2.98 -3.89
C ARG A 13 7.99 -4.47 -3.55
N ARG A 14 6.99 -4.88 -2.77
CA ARG A 14 6.67 -6.29 -2.51
C ARG A 14 5.17 -6.51 -2.56
N VAL A 15 4.78 -7.72 -2.94
CA VAL A 15 3.39 -8.18 -2.85
C VAL A 15 3.03 -8.47 -1.39
N PHE A 16 1.77 -8.26 -1.04
CA PHE A 16 1.21 -8.60 0.27
C PHE A 16 -0.26 -8.99 0.15
N TYR A 17 -0.75 -9.69 1.17
CA TYR A 17 -2.17 -9.90 1.42
C TYR A 17 -2.53 -9.25 2.75
N THR A 18 -3.72 -8.67 2.82
CA THR A 18 -4.32 -8.22 4.08
C THR A 18 -5.07 -9.38 4.74
N ASP A 19 -5.32 -9.30 6.04
CA ASP A 19 -6.10 -10.30 6.78
C ASP A 19 -7.55 -10.43 6.26
N ASN A 20 -8.07 -9.36 5.65
CA ASN A 20 -9.38 -9.34 5.02
C ASN A 20 -9.38 -9.89 3.57
N GLY A 21 -8.27 -10.48 3.13
CA GLY A 21 -8.16 -11.15 1.82
C GLY A 21 -7.80 -10.26 0.63
N TYR A 22 -7.61 -8.95 0.83
CA TYR A 22 -7.19 -8.06 -0.27
C TYR A 22 -5.74 -8.29 -0.67
N PHE A 23 -5.49 -8.34 -1.98
CA PHE A 23 -4.16 -8.41 -2.58
C PHE A 23 -3.62 -7.01 -2.88
N GLY A 24 -2.33 -6.79 -2.62
CA GLY A 24 -1.71 -5.49 -2.85
C GLY A 24 -0.22 -5.53 -3.15
N ILE A 25 0.29 -4.36 -3.52
CA ILE A 25 1.72 -4.08 -3.77
C ILE A 25 2.10 -2.87 -2.93
N GLY A 26 3.09 -3.02 -2.06
CA GLY A 26 3.51 -1.98 -1.12
C GLY A 26 5.03 -1.83 -1.01
N PRO A 27 5.53 -0.95 -0.13
CA PRO A 27 6.96 -0.72 0.06
C PRO A 27 7.71 -2.00 0.47
N LYS A 28 8.97 -2.16 0.06
CA LYS A 28 9.79 -3.34 0.43
C LYS A 28 9.92 -3.53 1.93
N ILE A 29 9.82 -2.45 2.71
CA ILE A 29 9.93 -2.44 4.18
C ILE A 29 8.69 -2.94 4.91
N LEU A 30 7.65 -3.36 4.19
CA LEU A 30 6.46 -3.95 4.82
C LEU A 30 6.82 -5.16 5.68
N GLN A 31 6.11 -5.31 6.78
CA GLN A 31 6.19 -6.44 7.68
C GLN A 31 4.81 -6.83 8.24
N GLU A 32 4.71 -7.99 8.87
CA GLU A 32 3.48 -8.40 9.55
C GLU A 32 3.09 -7.40 10.64
N GLY A 33 1.78 -7.12 10.76
CA GLY A 33 1.23 -6.09 11.64
C GLY A 33 1.19 -4.67 11.04
N ASP A 34 1.72 -4.46 9.84
CA ASP A 34 1.48 -3.24 9.08
C ASP A 34 0.02 -3.17 8.61
N MET A 35 -0.55 -1.97 8.59
CA MET A 35 -1.95 -1.74 8.27
C MET A 35 -2.11 -0.84 7.05
N VAL A 36 -3.08 -1.18 6.19
CA VAL A 36 -3.49 -0.31 5.09
C VAL A 36 -4.49 0.72 5.60
N PHE A 37 -4.19 1.99 5.38
CA PHE A 37 -5.04 3.13 5.69
C PHE A 37 -5.53 3.77 4.40
N ILE A 38 -6.84 3.99 4.33
CA ILE A 38 -7.47 4.83 3.32
C ILE A 38 -7.57 6.23 3.93
N LEU A 39 -6.86 7.17 3.33
CA LEU A 39 -6.82 8.58 3.71
C LEU A 39 -7.55 9.40 2.64
N PRO A 40 -7.91 10.69 2.88
CA PRO A 40 -8.48 11.56 1.85
C PRO A 40 -7.40 12.03 0.85
N LEU A 41 -6.71 11.05 0.26
CA LEU A 41 -5.61 11.16 -0.69
C LEU A 41 -5.88 10.16 -1.83
N PRO A 42 -5.28 10.34 -3.02
CA PRO A 42 -5.62 9.53 -4.19
C PRO A 42 -5.22 8.05 -4.13
N VAL A 43 -4.41 7.66 -3.14
CA VAL A 43 -3.87 6.30 -2.99
C VAL A 43 -3.91 5.88 -1.52
N PRO A 44 -4.04 4.57 -1.23
CA PRO A 44 -3.91 4.08 0.13
C PRO A 44 -2.45 4.11 0.60
N PHE A 45 -2.27 4.12 1.92
CA PHE A 45 -0.96 4.15 2.57
C PHE A 45 -0.81 2.99 3.53
N VAL A 46 0.42 2.59 3.77
CA VAL A 46 0.73 1.62 4.81
C VAL A 46 1.33 2.35 6.02
N LEU A 47 0.69 2.13 7.16
CA LEU A 47 1.10 2.66 8.45
C LEU A 47 1.46 1.53 9.41
N ARG A 48 2.49 1.75 10.22
CA ARG A 48 2.90 0.86 11.30
C ARG A 48 2.63 1.51 12.64
N SER A 49 1.94 0.81 13.53
CA SER A 49 1.75 1.29 14.91
C SER A 49 3.09 1.30 15.65
N GLN A 50 3.38 2.39 16.35
CA GLN A 50 4.52 2.55 17.23
C GLN A 50 4.10 3.26 18.51
N GLY A 51 3.56 2.50 19.47
CA GLY A 51 3.08 3.02 20.74
C GLY A 51 1.86 3.92 20.55
N ASN A 52 2.02 5.23 20.73
CA ASN A 52 0.95 6.23 20.62
C ASN A 52 0.91 6.95 19.27
N HIS A 53 1.73 6.55 18.30
CA HIS A 53 1.77 7.16 16.98
C HIS A 53 1.93 6.09 15.89
N TYR A 54 1.92 6.54 14.64
CA TYR A 54 2.11 5.69 13.47
C TYR A 54 3.31 6.15 12.68
N ILE A 55 4.07 5.20 12.14
CA ILE A 55 5.11 5.45 11.15
C ILE A 55 4.53 5.19 9.76
N LEU A 56 4.74 6.16 8.86
CA LEU A 56 4.39 6.03 7.46
C LEU A 56 5.44 5.15 6.75
N ALA A 57 5.05 3.95 6.34
CA ALA A 57 5.90 3.08 5.54
C ALA A 57 5.92 3.50 4.06
N GLY A 58 4.79 4.02 3.56
CA GLY A 58 4.66 4.58 2.22
C GLY A 58 3.34 4.24 1.54
N GLU A 59 3.15 4.71 0.31
CA GLU A 59 1.97 4.44 -0.51
C GLU A 59 1.86 2.97 -0.93
N CYS A 60 0.65 2.45 -1.09
CA CYS A 60 0.39 1.10 -1.61
C CYS A 60 -0.64 1.09 -2.73
N TYR A 61 -0.58 0.02 -3.53
CA TYR A 61 -1.68 -0.39 -4.40
C TYR A 61 -2.43 -1.51 -3.70
N VAL A 62 -3.76 -1.43 -3.67
CA VAL A 62 -4.62 -2.51 -3.19
C VAL A 62 -5.72 -2.73 -4.23
N ASP A 63 -5.79 -3.97 -4.72
CA ASP A 63 -6.80 -4.36 -5.70
C ASP A 63 -8.21 -4.26 -5.08
N GLY A 64 -9.19 -3.84 -5.87
CA GLY A 64 -10.55 -3.54 -5.38
C GLY A 64 -10.67 -2.15 -4.75
N VAL A 65 -9.82 -1.81 -3.78
CA VAL A 65 -9.80 -0.47 -3.12
C VAL A 65 -9.60 0.64 -4.14
N MET A 66 -8.50 0.57 -4.92
CA MET A 66 -8.17 1.59 -5.92
C MET A 66 -9.02 1.51 -7.18
N LYS A 67 -9.82 0.45 -7.35
CA LYS A 67 -10.81 0.32 -8.44
C LYS A 67 -12.17 0.92 -8.09
N GLY A 68 -12.28 1.60 -6.94
CA GLY A 68 -13.46 2.37 -6.55
C GLY A 68 -14.37 1.67 -5.54
N GLU A 69 -14.00 0.50 -5.00
CA GLU A 69 -14.82 -0.21 -4.01
C GLU A 69 -14.80 0.49 -2.63
N MET A 70 -13.75 1.27 -2.34
CA MET A 70 -13.59 1.95 -1.04
C MET A 70 -13.08 3.39 -1.14
N MET A 71 -12.80 3.90 -2.35
CA MET A 71 -12.25 5.25 -2.58
C MET A 71 -13.33 6.27 -2.94
N GLN A 72 -14.57 6.10 -2.46
CA GLN A 72 -15.60 7.14 -2.51
C GLN A 72 -15.48 8.02 -1.26
N VAL A 73 -15.25 9.31 -1.48
CA VAL A 73 -15.26 10.35 -0.45
C VAL A 73 -16.64 10.98 -0.39
#